data_AF-A0A160KT42-F1
#
_entry.id   AF-A0A160KT42-F1
#
_cell.length_a   1.000
_cell.length_b   1.000
_cell.length_c   1.000
_cell.angle_alpha   90.00
_cell.angle_beta   90.00
_cell.angle_gamma   90.00
#
_symmetry.space_group_name_H-M   'P 1'
#
loop_
_entity.id
_entity.type
_entity.pdbx_description
1 polymer ?
#
loop_
_entity_poly.entity_id
_entity_poly.type
_entity_poly.pdbx_seq_one_letter_code
_entity_poly.pdbx_strand_id
1 'polypeptide(L)' 'MSDSPDALATDSDVSGFSYEQARDELVRVVSELEQGSSTLERSLALWERGESLAARCEEWLVGARARLDAARSGGASAG' A
#
# COMPACT_ATOMS: atom_id res chain seq x y z
N MET A 1 -17.37 -4.03 30.81
CA MET A 1 -17.51 -3.25 29.56
C MET A 1 -16.65 -2.01 29.69
N SER A 2 -15.42 -2.07 29.21
CA SER A 2 -14.59 -0.89 28.96
C SER A 2 -14.49 -0.76 27.46
N ASP A 3 -15.34 0.10 26.92
CA ASP A 3 -15.26 0.56 25.54
C ASP A 3 -14.08 1.54 25.48
N SER A 4 -12.94 1.09 24.94
CA SER A 4 -11.80 1.96 24.67
C SER A 4 -11.84 2.33 23.19
N PRO A 5 -11.98 3.62 22.82
CA PRO A 5 -12.12 4.05 21.43
C PRO A 5 -10.81 4.03 20.63
N ASP A 6 -9.75 3.45 21.17
CA ASP A 6 -8.39 3.49 20.59
C ASP A 6 -8.06 2.30 19.68
N ALA A 7 -8.90 1.24 19.68
CA ALA A 7 -8.60 -0.01 18.98
C ALA A 7 -8.85 0.00 17.45
N LEU A 8 -9.41 1.08 16.89
CA LEU A 8 -9.81 1.15 15.48
C LEU A 8 -8.98 2.14 14.64
N ALA A 9 -8.02 2.86 15.23
CA ALA A 9 -7.46 4.05 14.59
C ALA A 9 -6.09 3.89 13.91
N THR A 10 -5.44 2.70 13.91
CA THR A 10 -4.01 2.63 13.52
C THR A 10 -3.59 1.47 12.61
N ASP A 11 -4.49 0.86 11.84
CA ASP A 11 -4.09 -0.12 10.80
C ASP A 11 -4.52 0.28 9.38
N SER A 12 -5.58 1.08 9.23
CA SER A 12 -6.36 1.10 7.99
C SER A 12 -6.09 2.23 7.00
N ASP A 13 -5.17 3.17 7.28
CA ASP A 13 -4.93 4.29 6.36
C ASP A 13 -3.56 4.27 5.68
N VAL A 14 -3.43 3.38 4.69
CA VAL A 14 -2.26 3.32 3.79
C VAL A 14 -2.24 4.48 2.77
N SER A 15 -3.31 5.28 2.68
CA SER A 15 -3.43 6.33 1.66
C SER A 15 -2.38 7.43 1.81
N GLY A 16 -1.93 7.67 3.05
CA GLY A 16 -0.87 8.63 3.38
C GLY A 16 0.55 8.17 3.07
N PHE A 17 0.77 6.89 2.71
CA PHE A 17 2.12 6.35 2.54
C PHE A 17 2.77 6.85 1.24
N SER A 18 4.08 7.10 1.32
CA SER A 18 4.95 7.14 0.15
C SER A 18 5.07 5.75 -0.49
N TYR A 19 5.58 5.70 -1.72
CA TYR A 19 5.82 4.43 -2.42
C TYR A 19 6.77 3.52 -1.62
N GLU A 20 7.88 4.06 -1.13
CA GLU A 20 8.88 3.29 -0.38
C GLU A 20 8.29 2.74 0.93
N GLN A 21 7.52 3.56 1.66
CA GLN A 21 6.85 3.11 2.89
C GLN A 21 5.84 1.99 2.60
N ALA A 22 5.01 2.13 1.56
CA ALA A 22 4.03 1.12 1.18
C ALA A 22 4.71 -0.19 0.73
N ARG A 23 5.79 -0.10 -0.06
CA ARG A 23 6.58 -1.25 -0.49
C ARG A 23 7.24 -1.97 0.68
N ASP A 24 7.90 -1.23 1.57
CA ASP A 24 8.64 -1.82 2.68
C ASP A 24 7.70 -2.51 3.67
N GLU A 25 6.52 -1.93 3.90
CA GLU A 25 5.48 -2.57 4.71
C GLU A 25 4.90 -3.82 4.01
N LEU A 26 4.67 -3.76 2.70
CA LEU A 26 4.18 -4.91 1.92
C LEU A 26 5.15 -6.09 2.02
N VAL A 27 6.45 -5.84 1.92
CA VAL A 27 7.48 -6.87 2.09
C VAL A 27 7.41 -7.51 3.48
N ARG A 28 7.17 -6.74 4.54
CA ARG A 28 6.98 -7.29 5.89
C ARG A 28 5.75 -8.17 5.98
N VAL A 29 4.62 -7.71 5.46
CA VAL A 29 3.35 -8.46 5.45
C VAL A 29 3.51 -9.78 4.71
N VAL A 30 4.12 -9.77 3.52
CA VAL A 30 4.40 -10.99 2.76
C VAL A 30 5.32 -11.93 3.54
N SER A 31 6.38 -11.40 4.15
CA SER A 31 7.29 -12.21 4.97
C SER A 31 6.59 -12.84 6.19
N GLU A 32 5.65 -12.15 6.83
CA GLU A 32 4.84 -12.72 7.92
C GLU A 32 3.88 -13.82 7.42
N LEU A 33 3.26 -13.62 6.26
CA LEU A 33 2.39 -14.64 5.64
C LEU A 33 3.18 -15.91 5.29
N GLU A 34 4.37 -15.76 4.71
CA GLU A 34 5.22 -16.88 4.29
C GLU A 34 5.75 -17.73 5.46
N GLN A 35 5.86 -17.14 6.66
CA GLN A 35 6.26 -17.88 7.87
C GLN A 35 5.21 -18.91 8.32
N GLY A 36 3.93 -18.71 7.95
CA GLY A 36 2.88 -19.72 8.13
C GLY A 36 2.52 -20.06 9.59
N SER A 37 3.05 -19.35 10.59
CA SER A 37 2.82 -19.61 12.01
C SER A 37 1.65 -18.83 12.62
N SER A 38 0.82 -18.20 11.77
CA SER A 38 -0.29 -17.33 12.18
C SER A 38 -1.62 -18.09 12.23
N THR A 39 -2.56 -17.63 13.06
CA THR A 39 -3.95 -18.11 13.00
C THR A 39 -4.61 -17.71 11.68
N LEU A 40 -5.77 -18.29 11.36
CA LEU A 40 -6.52 -17.95 10.15
C LEU A 40 -6.92 -16.46 10.15
N GLU A 41 -7.43 -15.96 11.27
CA GLU A 41 -7.87 -14.57 11.42
C GLU A 41 -6.70 -13.60 11.22
N ARG A 42 -5.53 -13.92 11.77
CA ARG A 42 -4.32 -13.10 11.55
C ARG A 42 -3.83 -13.18 10.11
N SER A 43 -3.88 -14.36 9.49
CA SER A 43 -3.51 -14.54 8.09
C SER A 43 -4.41 -13.75 7.14
N LEU A 44 -5.71 -13.69 7.43
CA LEU A 44 -6.67 -12.88 6.67
C LEU A 44 -6.40 -11.38 6.85
N ALA A 45 -6.16 -10.91 8.07
CA ALA A 45 -5.84 -9.51 8.32
C ALA A 45 -4.54 -9.08 7.61
N LEU A 46 -3.51 -9.93 7.63
CA LEU A 46 -2.27 -9.69 6.89
C LEU A 46 -2.52 -9.63 5.38
N TRP A 47 -3.35 -10.52 4.84
CA TRP A 47 -3.70 -10.50 3.41
C TRP A 47 -4.43 -9.21 3.02
N GLU A 48 -5.45 -8.79 3.77
CA GLU A 48 -6.21 -7.54 3.50
C GLU A 48 -5.32 -6.29 3.56
N ARG A 49 -4.38 -6.26 4.52
CA ARG A 49 -3.36 -5.21 4.62
C ARG A 49 -2.42 -5.24 3.41
N GLY A 50 -1.98 -6.42 2.99
CA GLY A 50 -1.15 -6.62 1.80
C GLY A 50 -1.82 -6.10 0.53
N GLU A 51 -3.09 -6.41 0.31
CA GLU A 51 -3.87 -5.91 -0.83
C GLU A 51 -3.94 -4.38 -0.83
N SER A 52 -4.19 -3.78 0.34
CA SER A 52 -4.25 -2.32 0.47
C SER A 52 -2.91 -1.65 0.16
N LEU A 53 -1.80 -2.23 0.60
CA LEU A 53 -0.45 -1.74 0.31
C LEU A 53 -0.06 -1.91 -1.16
N ALA A 54 -0.45 -3.03 -1.77
CA ALA A 54 -0.24 -3.29 -3.19
C ALA A 54 -0.98 -2.27 -4.06
N ALA A 55 -2.27 -2.00 -3.76
CA ALA A 55 -3.06 -0.98 -4.43
C ALA A 55 -2.39 0.41 -4.31
N ARG A 56 -1.91 0.77 -3.11
CA ARG A 56 -1.19 2.03 -2.91
C ARG A 56 0.10 2.12 -3.75
N CYS A 57 0.85 1.04 -3.84
CA CYS A 57 2.04 0.99 -4.69
C CYS A 57 1.69 1.20 -6.16
N GLU A 58 0.61 0.56 -6.63
CA GLU A 58 0.12 0.70 -8.00
C GLU A 58 -0.30 2.15 -8.32
N GLU A 59 -1.05 2.81 -7.43
CA GLU A 59 -1.43 4.21 -7.59
C GLU A 59 -0.22 5.13 -7.83
N TRP A 60 0.85 4.94 -7.06
CA TRP A 60 2.10 5.68 -7.22
C TRP A 60 2.73 5.43 -8.59
N LEU A 61 2.82 4.18 -9.02
CA LEU A 61 3.45 3.80 -10.29
C LEU A 61 2.64 4.28 -11.50
N VAL A 62 1.32 4.15 -11.45
CA VAL A 62 0.41 4.67 -12.49
C VAL A 62 0.51 6.20 -12.56
N GLY A 63 0.49 6.88 -11.41
CA GLY A 63 0.64 8.33 -11.34
C GLY A 63 2.00 8.80 -11.89
N ALA A 64 3.09 8.10 -11.56
CA ALA A 64 4.41 8.40 -12.08
C ALA A 64 4.48 8.21 -13.61
N ARG A 65 3.91 7.13 -14.13
CA ARG A 65 3.81 6.87 -15.58
C ARG A 65 3.06 8.00 -16.29
N ALA A 66 1.89 8.39 -15.79
CA ALA A 66 1.08 9.44 -16.39
C ALA A 66 1.83 10.79 -16.46
N ARG A 67 2.58 11.15 -15.42
CA ARG A 67 3.42 12.37 -15.41
C ARG A 67 4.52 12.32 -16.46
N LEU A 68 5.18 11.16 -16.64
CA LEU A 68 6.21 10.98 -17.66
C LEU A 68 5.63 11.10 -19.08
N ASP A 69 4.46 10.51 -19.32
CA ASP A 69 3.83 10.55 -20.63
C ASP A 69 3.33 11.97 -20.98
N ALA A 70 2.81 12.70 -20.01
CA ALA A 70 2.45 14.11 -20.17
C ALA A 70 3.68 14.99 -20.50
N ALA A 71 4.80 14.79 -19.82
CA ALA A 71 6.04 15.53 -20.09
C ALA A 71 6.59 15.26 -21.51
N ARG A 72 6.51 14.00 -21.98
CA ARG A 72 6.92 13.63 -23.35
C ARG A 72 6.02 14.24 -24.41
N SER A 73 4.71 14.28 -24.17
CA SER A 73 3.73 14.79 -25.13
C SER A 73 3.77 16.32 -25.23
N GLY A 74 4.03 17.02 -24.11
CA GLY A 74 4.19 18.48 -24.09
C GLY A 74 5.47 18.97 -24.78
N GLY A 75 6.53 18.15 -24.83
CA GLY A 75 7.78 18.47 -25.53
C GLY A 75 7.70 18.33 -27.06
N ALA A 76 6.75 17.55 -27.59
CA ALA A 76 6.60 17.32 -29.02
C ALA A 76 5.83 18.43 -29.76
N SER A 77 5.15 19.34 -29.04
CA SER A 77 4.38 20.44 -29.62
C SER A 77 5.14 21.78 -29.68
N ALA A 78 6.44 21.78 -29.34
CA ALA A 78 7.30 22.96 -29.28
C ALA A 78 8.46 22.95 -30.31
N GLY A 79 8.33 22.17 -31.40
CA GLY A 79 9.31 22.06 -32.49
C GLY A 79 8.75 22.52 -33.83
#